data_AF-A0AAN9UBA5-F1
#
_entry.id   AF-A0AAN9UBA5-F1
#
_cell.length_a   1.000
_cell.length_b   1.000
_cell.length_c   1.000
_cell.angle_alpha   90.00
_cell.angle_beta   90.00
_cell.angle_gamma   90.00
#
_symmetry.space_group_name_H-M   'P 1'
#
loop_
_entity.id
_entity.type
_entity.pdbx_description
1 polymer ?
#
loop_
_entity_poly.entity_id
_entity_poly.type
_entity_poly.pdbx_seq_one_letter_code
_entity_poly.pdbx_strand_id
1 'polypeptide(L)'
;MGRIDTYLGFWATPWADTTSPESAQAGAISVVLQALTDFLKEGDIFMYSQPSVFPKTWSWARHGNSTYPAHAFNAMGGIIAEGTYRGVRLSCFQTEIPVLELLHGSDWQVSPSHNHEDHCEEHNVELMLIDSWLSYVGRTGEITNGPNDLLGSTPVLVQSLYEKLEDRFQDVDLSAEGGGYQRIKRLAGKVMQLLTKLMLSEPEKLYILVAFLRALKVCQCVRAGPSTSGLDQILLNDIQVHLV
;
A
#
# COMPACT_ATOMS: atom_id res chain seq x y z
N MET A 1 -38.84 -1.57 -3.88
CA MET A 1 -37.66 -2.29 -4.37
C MET A 1 -36.56 -1.26 -4.58
N GLY A 2 -35.80 -0.97 -3.51
CA GLY A 2 -34.65 -0.08 -3.58
C GLY A 2 -33.44 -0.86 -4.05
N ARG A 3 -32.77 -0.38 -5.10
CA ARG A 3 -31.46 -0.84 -5.51
C ARG A 3 -30.52 -0.70 -4.31
N ILE A 4 -29.96 -1.79 -3.82
CA ILE A 4 -28.78 -1.72 -2.96
C ILE A 4 -27.67 -1.30 -3.91
N ASP A 5 -27.29 -0.02 -3.86
CA ASP A 5 -26.04 0.43 -4.44
C ASP A 5 -24.94 -0.33 -3.69
N THR A 6 -24.48 -1.43 -4.28
CA THR A 6 -23.25 -2.10 -3.88
C THR A 6 -22.13 -1.11 -4.15
N TYR A 7 -21.80 -0.31 -3.15
CA TYR A 7 -20.59 0.51 -3.16
C TYR A 7 -19.42 -0.43 -3.41
N LEU A 8 -18.75 -0.25 -4.55
CA LEU A 8 -17.49 -0.92 -4.92
C LEU A 8 -16.35 -0.36 -4.06
N GLY A 9 -16.48 -0.48 -2.75
CA GLY A 9 -15.44 -0.18 -1.78
C GLY A 9 -14.99 -1.50 -1.19
N PHE A 10 -13.75 -1.89 -1.49
CA PHE A 10 -13.08 -3.04 -0.88
C PHE A 10 -13.05 -2.99 0.66
N TRP A 11 -13.35 -1.81 1.23
CA TRP A 11 -13.32 -1.50 2.66
C TRP A 11 -14.50 -0.61 3.06
N ALA A 12 -15.74 -1.05 2.80
CA ALA A 12 -16.97 -0.35 3.18
C ALA A 12 -17.28 -0.33 4.71
N THR A 13 -16.27 -0.47 5.56
CA THR A 13 -16.43 -0.44 7.03
C THR A 13 -15.95 0.91 7.56
N PRO A 14 -16.68 1.57 8.49
CA PRO A 14 -16.24 2.86 9.03
C PRO A 14 -14.99 2.67 9.90
N TRP A 15 -13.90 3.36 9.58
CA TRP A 15 -12.64 3.37 10.35
C TRP A 15 -12.29 4.75 10.93
N ALA A 16 -13.25 5.69 10.88
CA ALA A 16 -13.03 7.13 11.07
C ALA A 16 -12.29 7.51 12.38
N ASP A 17 -12.37 6.68 13.42
CA ASP A 17 -11.75 6.94 14.73
C ASP A 17 -10.41 6.22 14.96
N THR A 18 -9.89 5.43 14.00
CA THR A 18 -8.65 4.64 14.17
C THR A 18 -7.55 4.96 13.15
N THR A 19 -7.85 5.78 12.14
CA THR A 19 -6.86 6.17 11.13
C THR A 19 -6.00 7.33 11.63
N SER A 20 -4.67 7.16 11.56
CA SER A 20 -3.68 8.20 11.89
C SER A 20 -3.93 9.51 11.11
N PRO A 21 -3.51 10.69 11.63
CA PRO A 21 -3.71 11.97 10.97
C PRO A 21 -3.25 11.98 9.51
N GLU A 22 -3.94 12.73 8.65
CA GLU A 22 -3.59 12.91 7.22
C GLU A 22 -2.13 13.24 6.97
N SER A 23 -1.60 14.15 7.77
CA SER A 23 -0.20 14.55 7.72
C SER A 23 0.75 13.37 7.98
N ALA A 24 0.44 12.52 8.97
CA ALA A 24 1.23 11.34 9.30
C ALA A 24 1.27 10.35 8.12
N GLN A 25 0.11 10.12 7.52
CA GLN A 25 -0.01 9.17 6.42
C GLN A 25 0.69 9.65 5.15
N ALA A 26 0.45 10.90 4.75
CA ALA A 26 1.10 11.50 3.59
C ALA A 26 2.62 11.59 3.78
N GLY A 27 3.07 11.95 4.99
CA GLY A 27 4.47 11.92 5.43
C GLY A 27 5.09 10.52 5.31
N ALA A 28 4.40 9.50 5.80
CA ALA A 28 4.86 8.12 5.74
C ALA A 28 4.97 7.63 4.28
N ILE A 29 3.96 7.90 3.44
CA ILE A 29 3.97 7.53 2.01
C ILE A 29 5.18 8.17 1.32
N SER A 30 5.41 9.48 1.50
CA SER A 30 6.57 10.18 0.93
C SER A 30 7.90 9.58 1.38
N VAL A 31 8.03 9.28 2.68
CA VAL A 31 9.25 8.69 3.24
C VAL A 31 9.49 7.27 2.68
N VAL A 32 8.45 6.45 2.56
CA VAL A 32 8.58 5.09 2.03
C VAL A 32 8.91 5.12 0.54
N LEU A 33 8.27 5.98 -0.25
CA LEU A 33 8.61 6.17 -1.67
C LEU A 33 10.05 6.67 -1.87
N GLN A 34 10.51 7.58 -1.00
CA GLN A 34 11.91 8.01 -1.03
C GLN A 34 12.86 6.88 -0.63
N ALA A 35 12.55 6.08 0.40
CA ALA A 35 13.37 4.95 0.82
C ALA A 35 13.47 3.89 -0.29
N LEU A 36 12.35 3.61 -0.93
CA LEU A 36 12.22 2.76 -2.11
C LEU A 36 13.08 3.29 -3.28
N THR A 37 13.02 4.59 -3.57
CA THR A 37 13.86 5.23 -4.59
C THR A 37 15.36 5.14 -4.24
N ASP A 38 15.75 5.42 -3.00
CA ASP A 38 17.15 5.38 -2.56
C ASP A 38 17.70 3.94 -2.51
N PHE A 39 16.84 2.96 -2.22
CA PHE A 39 17.18 1.54 -2.23
C PHE A 39 17.54 1.05 -3.64
N LEU A 40 16.92 1.65 -4.66
CA LEU A 40 17.01 1.21 -6.03
C LEU A 40 17.94 2.14 -6.81
N LYS A 41 19.20 1.71 -6.97
CA LYS A 41 20.21 2.42 -7.76
C LYS A 41 19.89 2.50 -9.25
N GLU A 42 18.92 1.71 -9.72
CA GLU A 42 18.46 1.61 -11.10
C GLU A 42 16.99 2.04 -11.14
N GLY A 43 16.70 3.15 -11.81
CA GLY A 43 15.36 3.76 -11.91
C GLY A 43 14.31 2.94 -12.67
N ASP A 44 14.54 1.63 -12.87
CA ASP A 44 13.74 0.77 -13.74
C ASP A 44 12.63 -0.02 -13.01
N ILE A 45 12.55 0.08 -11.68
CA ILE A 45 11.56 -0.67 -10.86
C ILE A 45 10.33 0.16 -10.56
N PHE A 46 10.43 1.50 -10.57
CA PHE A 46 9.30 2.39 -10.40
C PHE A 46 8.84 2.92 -11.73
N MET A 47 7.59 2.65 -12.07
CA MET A 47 6.90 3.37 -13.13
C MET A 47 5.79 4.21 -12.51
N TYR A 48 5.98 5.52 -12.54
CA TYR A 48 4.99 6.53 -12.15
C TYR A 48 4.30 7.05 -13.41
N SER A 49 3.43 6.25 -14.02
CA SER A 49 2.49 6.66 -15.07
C SER A 49 1.71 5.46 -15.56
N GLN A 50 0.38 5.63 -15.73
CA GLN A 50 -0.56 4.68 -16.35
C GLN A 50 -0.09 3.21 -16.30
N PRO A 51 -0.26 2.52 -15.15
CA PRO A 51 0.19 1.15 -15.01
C PRO A 51 -0.27 0.31 -16.20
N SER A 52 0.66 -0.44 -16.79
CA SER A 52 0.42 -1.18 -18.04
C SER A 52 -0.76 -2.15 -17.93
N VAL A 53 -1.04 -2.64 -16.72
CA VAL A 53 -2.13 -3.56 -16.40
C VAL A 53 -3.36 -2.88 -15.79
N PHE A 54 -3.38 -1.55 -15.64
CA PHE A 54 -4.48 -0.82 -14.99
C PHE A 54 -5.85 -1.12 -15.64
N PRO A 55 -6.06 -1.03 -16.97
CA PRO A 55 -7.39 -1.25 -17.54
C PRO A 55 -7.91 -2.68 -17.33
N LYS A 56 -7.02 -3.68 -17.33
CA LYS A 56 -7.37 -5.08 -17.09
C LYS A 56 -7.70 -5.32 -15.61
N THR A 57 -6.87 -4.82 -14.71
CA THR A 57 -7.09 -4.92 -13.25
C THR A 57 -8.37 -4.22 -12.85
N TRP A 58 -8.63 -3.04 -13.42
CA TRP A 58 -9.88 -2.32 -13.26
C TRP A 58 -11.10 -3.12 -13.72
N SER A 59 -11.05 -3.68 -14.93
CA SER A 59 -12.10 -4.56 -15.44
C SER A 59 -12.32 -5.75 -14.50
N TRP A 60 -11.25 -6.40 -14.08
CA TRP A 60 -11.29 -7.55 -13.20
C TRP A 60 -11.91 -7.23 -11.83
N ALA A 61 -11.57 -6.07 -11.25
CA ALA A 61 -12.18 -5.54 -10.03
C ALA A 61 -13.70 -5.31 -10.20
N ARG A 62 -14.14 -4.75 -11.33
CA ARG A 62 -15.57 -4.53 -11.64
C ARG A 62 -16.37 -5.82 -11.80
N HIS A 63 -15.72 -6.96 -12.04
CA HIS A 63 -16.35 -8.28 -12.02
C HIS A 63 -16.43 -8.87 -10.59
N GLY A 64 -16.12 -8.09 -9.55
CA GLY A 64 -16.19 -8.51 -8.15
C GLY A 64 -14.99 -9.32 -7.68
N ASN A 65 -13.88 -9.32 -8.44
CA ASN A 65 -12.67 -10.03 -8.04
C ASN A 65 -11.78 -9.19 -7.14
N SER A 66 -10.95 -9.89 -6.36
CA SER A 66 -10.11 -9.28 -5.34
C SER A 66 -8.69 -9.81 -5.36
N THR A 67 -7.74 -8.99 -4.92
CA THR A 67 -6.35 -9.39 -4.62
C THR A 67 -6.10 -9.48 -3.13
N TYR A 68 -5.03 -10.17 -2.77
CA TYR A 68 -4.44 -10.10 -1.44
C TYR A 68 -2.97 -10.52 -1.55
N PRO A 69 -2.07 -9.94 -0.73
CA PRO A 69 -0.65 -10.22 -0.82
C PRO A 69 -0.32 -11.63 -0.33
N ALA A 70 0.87 -12.14 -0.65
CA ALA A 70 1.30 -13.48 -0.24
C ALA A 70 1.38 -13.67 1.29
N HIS A 71 1.65 -12.62 2.04
CA HIS A 71 1.71 -12.64 3.51
C HIS A 71 0.34 -12.49 4.19
N ALA A 72 -0.76 -12.45 3.43
CA ALA A 72 -2.09 -12.43 4.03
C ALA A 72 -2.44 -13.81 4.62
N PHE A 73 -3.28 -13.80 5.65
CA PHE A 73 -3.71 -15.02 6.34
C PHE A 73 -4.40 -15.98 5.37
N ASN A 74 -3.95 -17.24 5.33
CA ASN A 74 -4.44 -18.27 4.41
C ASN A 74 -4.42 -17.90 2.91
N ALA A 75 -3.53 -16.98 2.51
CA ALA A 75 -3.48 -16.47 1.14
C ALA A 75 -2.98 -17.48 0.09
N MET A 76 -2.41 -18.62 0.50
CA MET A 76 -1.81 -19.61 -0.42
C MET A 76 -0.88 -18.97 -1.48
N GLY A 77 -0.07 -17.99 -1.07
CA GLY A 77 0.81 -17.23 -1.96
C GLY A 77 0.19 -15.99 -2.61
N GLY A 78 -1.03 -15.60 -2.22
CA GLY A 78 -1.70 -14.38 -2.67
C GLY A 78 -2.51 -14.56 -3.96
N ILE A 79 -3.21 -13.49 -4.39
CA ILE A 79 -3.86 -13.42 -5.70
C ILE A 79 -3.22 -12.29 -6.52
N ILE A 80 -2.88 -12.63 -7.77
CA ILE A 80 -2.40 -11.69 -8.78
C ILE A 80 -3.57 -11.29 -9.67
N ALA A 81 -3.68 -9.98 -9.94
CA ALA A 81 -4.64 -9.45 -10.89
C ALA A 81 -4.36 -9.83 -12.34
N GLU A 82 -5.43 -9.98 -13.12
CA GLU A 82 -5.30 -10.28 -14.54
C GLU A 82 -4.50 -9.20 -15.28
N GLY A 83 -3.43 -9.61 -15.95
CA GLY A 83 -2.55 -8.69 -16.64
C GLY A 83 -1.29 -9.33 -17.19
N THR A 84 -0.57 -8.58 -18.00
CA THR A 84 0.78 -8.93 -18.43
C THR A 84 1.71 -7.91 -17.79
N TYR A 85 2.39 -8.33 -16.72
CA TYR A 85 3.26 -7.47 -15.95
C TYR A 85 4.61 -7.33 -16.66
N ARG A 86 5.08 -6.10 -16.81
CA ARG A 86 6.44 -5.85 -17.25
C ARG A 86 7.40 -6.35 -16.17
N GLY A 87 8.33 -7.22 -16.52
CA GLY A 87 9.36 -7.66 -15.60
C GLY A 87 10.62 -6.79 -15.66
N VAL A 88 11.36 -6.82 -14.56
CA VAL A 88 12.65 -6.17 -14.35
C VAL A 88 13.59 -7.13 -13.65
N ARG A 89 14.86 -7.15 -14.06
CA ARG A 89 15.88 -8.01 -13.48
C ARG A 89 16.70 -7.22 -12.47
N LEU A 90 16.62 -7.61 -11.21
CA LEU A 90 17.37 -6.98 -10.13
C LEU A 90 18.49 -7.87 -9.66
N SER A 91 19.64 -7.29 -9.36
CA SER A 91 20.83 -8.03 -8.90
C SER A 91 20.58 -8.81 -7.60
N CYS A 92 19.62 -8.39 -6.79
CA CYS A 92 19.25 -9.07 -5.55
C CYS A 92 18.31 -10.27 -5.75
N PHE A 93 17.67 -10.42 -6.92
CA PHE A 93 16.79 -11.56 -7.24
C PHE A 93 17.43 -12.47 -8.30
N GLN A 94 17.20 -13.77 -8.18
CA GLN A 94 17.64 -14.78 -9.14
C GLN A 94 16.78 -14.78 -10.40
N THR A 95 15.49 -14.47 -10.24
CA THR A 95 14.50 -14.40 -11.33
C THR A 95 14.09 -12.96 -11.61
N GLU A 96 13.55 -12.74 -12.81
CA GLU A 96 12.84 -11.51 -13.13
C GLU A 96 11.62 -11.36 -12.21
N ILE A 97 11.38 -10.14 -11.73
CA ILE A 97 10.21 -9.79 -10.92
C ILE A 97 9.41 -8.69 -11.63
N PRO A 98 8.11 -8.52 -11.38
CA PRO A 98 7.36 -7.42 -11.96
C PRO A 98 7.88 -6.06 -11.49
N VAL A 99 7.80 -5.06 -12.37
CA VAL A 99 7.95 -3.64 -12.03
C VAL A 99 6.85 -3.25 -11.04
N LEU A 100 7.18 -2.40 -10.07
CA LEU A 100 6.17 -1.80 -9.18
C LEU A 100 5.58 -0.57 -9.86
N GLU A 101 4.42 -0.75 -10.47
CA GLU A 101 3.68 0.32 -11.14
C GLU A 101 2.78 1.04 -10.14
N LEU A 102 2.97 2.34 -9.98
CA LEU A 102 2.16 3.21 -9.13
C LEU A 102 1.44 4.22 -10.02
N LEU A 103 0.22 4.59 -9.66
CA LEU A 103 -0.59 5.52 -10.47
C LEU A 103 0.00 6.92 -10.51
N HIS A 104 0.54 7.35 -9.37
CA HIS A 104 0.91 8.72 -9.13
C HIS A 104 2.28 8.81 -8.46
N GLY A 105 3.08 9.82 -8.84
CA GLY A 105 4.33 10.16 -8.16
C GLY A 105 4.10 10.76 -6.78
N SER A 106 5.16 10.87 -5.98
CA SER A 106 5.12 11.42 -4.61
C SER A 106 4.35 12.74 -4.52
N ASP A 107 4.61 13.66 -5.47
CA ASP A 107 4.09 15.03 -5.46
C ASP A 107 2.57 15.08 -5.63
N TRP A 108 2.01 14.11 -6.36
CA TRP A 108 0.56 14.00 -6.50
C TRP A 108 -0.06 13.33 -5.28
N GLN A 109 0.59 12.28 -4.76
CA GLN A 109 0.09 11.48 -3.64
C GLN A 109 -0.04 12.25 -2.32
N VAL A 110 0.68 13.38 -2.16
CA VAL A 110 0.67 14.19 -0.95
C VAL A 110 0.13 15.60 -1.16
N SER A 111 -0.35 15.92 -2.37
CA SER A 111 -0.85 17.26 -2.63
C SER A 111 -2.25 17.44 -2.04
N PRO A 112 -2.48 18.47 -1.21
CA PRO A 112 -3.79 18.78 -0.64
C PRO A 112 -4.78 19.30 -1.70
N SER A 113 -4.34 19.54 -2.93
CA SER A 113 -5.19 19.99 -4.03
C SER A 113 -6.00 18.87 -4.69
N HIS A 114 -5.68 17.60 -4.40
CA HIS A 114 -6.38 16.47 -4.99
C HIS A 114 -7.42 15.94 -4.00
N ASN A 115 -8.68 15.88 -4.44
CA ASN A 115 -9.70 15.21 -3.66
C ASN A 115 -9.55 13.69 -3.83
N HIS A 116 -9.00 13.03 -2.81
CA HIS A 116 -8.77 11.59 -2.88
C HIS A 116 -10.08 10.78 -3.01
N GLU A 117 -11.21 11.32 -2.56
CA GLU A 117 -12.54 10.68 -2.69
C GLU A 117 -12.94 10.51 -4.16
N ASP A 118 -12.67 11.51 -5.00
CA ASP A 118 -12.99 11.49 -6.44
C ASP A 118 -12.18 10.43 -7.20
N HIS A 119 -11.10 9.93 -6.58
CA HIS A 119 -10.18 8.94 -7.13
C HIS A 119 -10.17 7.62 -6.33
N CYS A 120 -11.18 7.36 -5.47
CA CYS A 120 -11.26 6.16 -4.63
C CYS A 120 -11.07 4.86 -5.43
N GLU A 121 -11.73 4.79 -6.56
CA GLU A 121 -11.74 3.66 -7.48
C GLU A 121 -10.34 3.40 -8.07
N GLU A 122 -9.61 4.46 -8.41
CA GLU A 122 -8.22 4.41 -8.88
C GLU A 122 -7.27 3.93 -7.77
N HIS A 123 -7.40 4.47 -6.56
CA HIS A 123 -6.62 4.03 -5.39
C HIS A 123 -6.82 2.54 -5.08
N ASN A 124 -8.06 2.03 -5.20
CA ASN A 124 -8.36 0.61 -5.02
C ASN A 124 -7.62 -0.25 -6.04
N VAL A 125 -7.55 0.18 -7.31
CA VAL A 125 -6.79 -0.55 -8.33
C VAL A 125 -5.29 -0.46 -8.09
N GLU A 126 -4.75 0.68 -7.70
CA GLU A 126 -3.33 0.78 -7.30
C GLU A 126 -3.01 -0.20 -6.17
N LEU A 127 -3.87 -0.30 -5.15
CA LEU A 127 -3.72 -1.27 -4.08
C LEU A 127 -3.73 -2.72 -4.59
N MET A 128 -4.60 -3.04 -5.55
CA MET A 128 -4.64 -4.37 -6.17
C MET A 128 -3.36 -4.69 -6.94
N LEU A 129 -2.75 -3.70 -7.59
CA LEU A 129 -1.47 -3.85 -8.27
C LEU A 129 -0.33 -4.08 -7.28
N ILE A 130 -0.32 -3.37 -6.15
CA ILE A 130 0.65 -3.60 -5.06
C ILE A 130 0.49 -5.01 -4.47
N ASP A 131 -0.75 -5.44 -4.21
CA ASP A 131 -1.03 -6.80 -3.71
C ASP A 131 -0.58 -7.88 -4.71
N SER A 132 -0.76 -7.62 -6.02
CA SER A 132 -0.30 -8.49 -7.09
C SER A 132 1.22 -8.58 -7.14
N TRP A 133 1.93 -7.46 -6.98
CA TRP A 133 3.38 -7.42 -6.87
C TRP A 133 3.86 -8.23 -5.66
N LEU A 134 3.26 -8.02 -4.49
CA LEU A 134 3.58 -8.75 -3.26
C LEU A 134 3.27 -10.26 -3.37
N SER A 135 2.29 -10.63 -4.20
CA SER A 135 1.96 -12.02 -4.50
C SER A 135 2.97 -12.66 -5.47
N TYR A 136 3.41 -11.93 -6.48
CA TYR A 136 4.49 -12.40 -7.37
C TYR A 136 5.78 -12.59 -6.61
N VAL A 137 6.25 -11.54 -5.94
CA VAL A 137 7.55 -11.53 -5.26
C VAL A 137 7.52 -12.43 -4.03
N GLY A 138 6.38 -12.55 -3.35
CA GLY A 138 6.23 -13.45 -2.21
C GLY A 138 6.40 -14.94 -2.55
N ARG A 139 6.28 -15.30 -3.84
CA ARG A 139 6.48 -16.67 -4.34
C ARG A 139 7.90 -16.94 -4.86
N THR A 140 8.80 -15.94 -4.85
CA THR A 140 10.19 -16.18 -5.23
C THR A 140 10.93 -16.91 -4.12
N GLY A 141 11.99 -17.64 -4.48
CA GLY A 141 12.74 -18.44 -3.51
C GLY A 141 13.37 -17.59 -2.40
N GLU A 142 13.74 -16.35 -2.70
CA GLU A 142 14.33 -15.39 -1.75
C GLU A 142 13.35 -14.98 -0.64
N ILE A 143 12.04 -14.96 -0.94
CA ILE A 143 11.02 -14.58 0.04
C ILE A 143 10.39 -15.81 0.69
N THR A 144 9.97 -16.80 -0.12
CA THR A 144 9.31 -18.01 0.41
C THR A 144 10.26 -18.85 1.26
N ASN A 145 11.55 -18.95 0.88
CA ASN A 145 12.57 -19.71 1.62
C ASN A 145 13.59 -18.80 2.30
N GLY A 146 13.25 -17.51 2.45
CA GLY A 146 14.11 -16.52 3.09
C GLY A 146 14.35 -16.81 4.58
N PRO A 147 15.48 -16.38 5.15
CA PRO A 147 15.85 -16.69 6.53
C PRO A 147 14.94 -16.05 7.58
N ASN A 148 14.17 -15.01 7.24
CA ASN A 148 13.36 -14.24 8.20
C ASN A 148 11.86 -14.57 8.17
N ASP A 149 11.44 -15.64 7.47
CA ASP A 149 10.02 -16.05 7.34
C ASP A 149 9.10 -14.85 7.05
N LEU A 150 9.39 -14.11 5.99
CA LEU A 150 8.68 -12.86 5.72
C LEU A 150 7.18 -13.05 5.53
N LEU A 151 6.74 -14.19 5.01
CA LEU A 151 5.31 -14.43 4.81
C LEU A 151 4.54 -14.48 6.14
N GLY A 152 5.16 -14.99 7.21
CA GLY A 152 4.60 -14.96 8.57
C GLY A 152 4.88 -13.65 9.33
N SER A 153 6.05 -13.05 9.14
CA SER A 153 6.53 -11.94 9.97
C SER A 153 6.21 -10.54 9.43
N THR A 154 5.87 -10.40 8.15
CA THR A 154 5.64 -9.09 7.50
C THR A 154 4.65 -8.19 8.26
N PRO A 155 3.46 -8.63 8.69
CA PRO A 155 2.52 -7.77 9.41
C PRO A 155 3.13 -7.14 10.67
N VAL A 156 3.85 -7.94 11.47
CA VAL A 156 4.49 -7.49 12.71
C VAL A 156 5.64 -6.53 12.43
N LEU A 157 6.42 -6.79 11.38
CA LEU A 157 7.52 -5.92 10.97
C LEU A 157 7.02 -4.56 10.46
N VAL A 158 5.96 -4.54 9.65
CA VAL A 158 5.34 -3.32 9.16
C VAL A 158 4.77 -2.49 10.32
N GLN A 159 4.04 -3.13 11.24
CA GLN A 159 3.53 -2.46 12.44
C GLN A 159 4.68 -1.87 13.27
N SER A 160 5.73 -2.65 13.52
CA SER A 160 6.91 -2.21 14.29
C SER A 160 7.64 -1.03 13.63
N LEU A 161 7.67 -0.95 12.30
CA LEU A 161 8.25 0.18 11.58
C LEU A 161 7.40 1.42 11.75
N TYR A 162 6.08 1.28 11.63
CA TYR A 162 5.13 2.36 11.78
C TYR A 162 5.19 2.97 13.18
N GLU A 163 5.04 2.15 14.24
CA GLU A 163 5.06 2.62 15.64
C GLU A 163 6.36 3.34 16.02
N LYS A 164 7.50 2.93 15.45
CA LYS A 164 8.81 3.57 15.72
C LYS A 164 8.97 4.93 15.06
N LEU A 165 8.15 5.25 14.06
CA LEU A 165 8.32 6.40 13.19
C LEU A 165 7.08 7.31 13.12
N GLU A 166 5.93 6.89 13.66
CA GLU A 166 4.65 7.59 13.56
C GLU A 166 4.75 9.07 13.93
N ASP A 167 5.26 9.39 15.13
CA ASP A 167 5.47 10.77 15.59
C ASP A 167 6.27 11.60 14.58
N ARG A 168 7.24 10.97 13.92
CA ARG A 168 8.14 11.64 12.97
C ARG A 168 7.49 11.85 11.62
N PHE A 169 6.49 11.05 11.27
CA PHE A 169 5.75 11.21 10.02
C PHE A 169 4.78 12.39 10.09
N GLN A 170 4.21 12.67 11.26
CA GLN A 170 3.34 13.83 11.50
C GLN A 170 4.07 15.16 11.27
N ASP A 171 5.36 15.22 11.62
CA ASP A 171 6.21 16.41 11.55
C ASP A 171 6.92 16.60 10.19
N VAL A 172 6.56 15.80 9.18
CA VAL A 172 7.16 15.92 7.85
C VAL A 172 6.55 17.11 7.14
N ASP A 173 7.40 18.08 6.83
CA ASP A 173 7.08 19.13 5.88
C ASP A 173 7.06 18.53 4.47
N LEU A 174 5.85 18.42 3.92
CA LEU A 174 5.57 17.85 2.60
C LEU A 174 5.77 18.87 1.46
N SER A 175 6.05 20.14 1.78
CA SER A 175 6.33 21.13 0.74
C SER A 175 7.68 20.84 0.08
N ALA A 176 7.72 20.97 -1.26
CA ALA A 176 8.94 20.84 -2.05
C ALA A 176 9.90 22.04 -1.85
N GLU A 177 9.50 23.05 -1.09
CA GLU A 177 10.27 24.25 -0.80
C GLU A 177 10.99 24.13 0.56
N GLY A 178 12.25 24.58 0.64
CA GLY A 178 13.01 24.60 1.90
C GLY A 178 13.52 23.23 2.39
N GLY A 179 13.39 22.96 3.70
CA GLY A 179 14.02 21.84 4.41
C GLY A 179 13.24 20.52 4.41
N GLY A 180 12.04 20.48 3.83
CA GLY A 180 11.13 19.32 3.82
C GLY A 180 11.73 18.09 3.13
N TYR A 181 12.24 18.24 1.91
CA TYR A 181 12.90 17.16 1.18
C TYR A 181 14.08 16.54 1.93
N GLN A 182 14.89 17.34 2.63
CA GLN A 182 16.00 16.85 3.44
C GLN A 182 15.51 16.03 4.65
N ARG A 183 14.37 16.42 5.25
CA ARG A 183 13.73 15.64 6.32
C ARG A 183 13.21 14.31 5.79
N ILE A 184 12.57 14.30 4.63
CA ILE A 184 12.09 13.07 3.96
C ILE A 184 13.26 12.12 3.71
N LYS A 185 14.36 12.59 3.10
CA LYS A 185 15.58 11.79 2.89
C LYS A 185 16.17 11.24 4.19
N ARG A 186 16.23 12.06 5.24
CA ARG A 186 16.76 11.64 6.55
C ARG A 186 15.89 10.53 7.17
N LEU A 187 14.57 10.64 7.07
CA LEU A 187 13.65 9.62 7.57
C LEU A 187 13.67 8.36 6.71
N ALA A 188 13.79 8.49 5.39
CA ALA A 188 13.99 7.35 4.49
C ALA A 188 15.26 6.57 4.85
N GLY A 189 16.36 7.27 5.07
CA GLY A 189 17.59 6.67 5.59
C GLY A 189 17.39 6.00 6.96
N LYS A 190 16.49 6.53 7.81
CA LYS A 190 16.17 5.91 9.10
C LYS A 190 15.37 4.60 8.93
N VAL A 191 14.41 4.55 8.01
CA VAL A 191 13.71 3.31 7.63
C VAL A 191 14.73 2.27 7.19
N MET A 192 15.63 2.62 6.28
CA MET A 192 16.67 1.71 5.79
C MET A 192 17.62 1.22 6.89
N GLN A 193 17.98 2.08 7.84
CA GLN A 193 18.76 1.68 9.02
C GLN A 193 18.01 0.69 9.90
N LEU A 194 16.69 0.87 10.10
CA LEU A 194 15.88 -0.08 10.87
C LEU A 194 15.83 -1.44 10.16
N LEU A 195 15.57 -1.46 8.85
CA LEU A 195 15.57 -2.70 8.07
C LEU A 195 16.95 -3.40 8.09
N THR A 196 18.04 -2.64 8.07
CA THR A 196 19.39 -3.21 8.17
C THR A 196 19.65 -3.83 9.55
N LYS A 197 19.13 -3.22 10.62
CA LYS A 197 19.24 -3.79 11.99
C LYS A 197 18.43 -5.08 12.16
N LEU A 198 17.41 -5.29 11.34
CA LEU A 198 16.64 -6.53 11.31
C LEU A 198 17.36 -7.66 10.56
N MET A 199 18.58 -7.43 10.06
CA MET A 199 19.39 -8.44 9.35
C MET A 199 18.68 -9.05 8.13
N LEU A 200 17.74 -8.29 7.54
CA LEU A 200 17.06 -8.68 6.31
C LEU A 200 18.05 -8.68 5.14
N SER A 201 17.91 -9.65 4.23
CA SER A 201 18.57 -9.62 2.93
C SER A 201 18.00 -8.50 2.04
N GLU A 202 18.69 -8.16 0.96
CA GLU A 202 18.22 -7.09 0.04
C GLU A 202 16.81 -7.38 -0.54
N PRO A 203 16.48 -8.60 -1.02
CA PRO A 203 15.11 -8.94 -1.43
C PRO A 203 14.07 -8.75 -0.33
N GLU A 204 14.41 -9.16 0.89
CA GLU A 204 13.54 -9.05 2.05
C GLU A 204 13.30 -7.58 2.45
N LYS A 205 14.32 -6.73 2.36
CA LYS A 205 14.18 -5.28 2.57
C LYS A 205 13.22 -4.66 1.56
N LEU A 206 13.37 -5.00 0.27
CA LEU A 206 12.47 -4.51 -0.76
C LEU A 206 11.04 -4.97 -0.51
N TYR A 207 10.84 -6.26 -0.20
CA TYR A 207 9.53 -6.82 0.10
C TYR A 207 8.84 -6.08 1.25
N ILE A 208 9.56 -5.84 2.36
CA ILE A 208 9.03 -5.12 3.51
C ILE A 208 8.72 -3.65 3.19
N LEU A 209 9.55 -2.96 2.39
CA LEU A 209 9.25 -1.59 1.98
C LEU A 209 7.94 -1.52 1.16
N VAL A 210 7.72 -2.45 0.24
CA VAL A 210 6.49 -2.49 -0.56
C VAL A 210 5.29 -2.91 0.31
N ALA A 211 5.46 -3.84 1.25
CA ALA A 211 4.41 -4.20 2.21
C ALA A 211 4.06 -3.02 3.14
N PHE A 212 5.04 -2.20 3.50
CA PHE A 212 4.81 -1.00 4.29
C PHE A 212 4.04 0.06 3.48
N LEU A 213 4.44 0.29 2.21
CA LEU A 213 3.67 1.13 1.29
C LEU A 213 2.23 0.64 1.15
N ARG A 214 2.03 -0.67 0.99
CA ARG A 214 0.71 -1.30 0.91
C ARG A 214 -0.15 -0.97 2.12
N ALA A 215 0.37 -1.11 3.34
CA ALA A 215 -0.38 -0.79 4.56
C ALA A 215 -0.81 0.68 4.59
N LEU A 216 0.08 1.61 4.20
CA LEU A 216 -0.24 3.03 4.11
C LEU A 216 -1.30 3.32 3.03
N LYS A 217 -1.26 2.60 1.91
CA LYS A 217 -2.23 2.69 0.81
C LYS A 217 -3.59 2.13 1.17
N VAL A 218 -3.67 1.07 1.99
CA VAL A 218 -4.93 0.60 2.57
C VAL A 218 -5.59 1.71 3.39
N CYS A 219 -4.83 2.34 4.29
CA CYS A 219 -5.34 3.47 5.06
C CYS A 219 -5.83 4.61 4.13
N GLN A 220 -5.21 4.79 2.96
CA GLN A 220 -5.57 5.86 2.02
C GLN A 220 -6.90 5.52 1.34
N CYS A 221 -7.06 4.27 0.91
CA CYS A 221 -8.30 3.77 0.32
C CYS A 221 -9.46 3.82 1.32
N VAL A 222 -9.21 3.43 2.58
CA VAL A 222 -10.19 3.50 3.67
C VAL A 222 -10.70 4.92 3.89
N ARG A 223 -9.79 5.90 3.90
CA ARG A 223 -10.15 7.31 4.10
C ARG A 223 -10.80 7.97 2.89
N ALA A 224 -10.35 7.62 1.69
CA ALA A 224 -10.96 8.06 0.44
C ALA A 224 -12.29 7.34 0.14
N GLY A 225 -12.62 6.30 0.92
CA GLY A 225 -13.84 5.55 0.77
C GLY A 225 -15.09 6.37 1.10
N PRO A 226 -16.26 6.02 0.53
CA PRO A 226 -17.50 6.68 0.86
C PRO A 226 -17.78 6.61 2.36
N SER A 227 -18.20 7.72 2.96
CA SER A 227 -18.59 7.73 4.37
C SER A 227 -19.74 6.77 4.61
N THR A 228 -19.50 5.71 5.38
CA THR A 228 -20.52 4.74 5.79
C THR A 228 -21.17 5.10 7.13
N SER A 229 -20.87 6.29 7.68
CA SER A 229 -21.47 6.80 8.93
C SER A 229 -23.01 6.81 8.90
N GLY A 230 -23.61 7.07 7.74
CA GLY A 230 -25.06 6.96 7.55
C GLY A 230 -25.59 5.52 7.62
N LEU A 231 -24.77 4.53 7.25
CA LEU A 231 -25.10 3.11 7.39
C LEU A 231 -25.01 2.66 8.84
N ASP A 232 -24.07 3.19 9.62
CA ASP A 232 -23.98 2.89 11.06
C ASP A 232 -25.27 3.26 11.79
N GLN A 233 -25.83 4.44 11.52
CA GLN A 233 -27.09 4.85 12.14
C GLN A 233 -28.26 3.96 11.71
N ILE A 234 -28.27 3.52 10.45
CA ILE A 234 -29.28 2.57 9.94
C ILE A 234 -29.10 1.20 10.60
N LEU A 235 -27.88 0.64 10.65
CA LEU A 235 -27.59 -0.65 11.24
C LEU A 235 -27.85 -0.67 12.75
N LEU A 236 -27.45 0.38 13.48
CA LEU A 236 -27.72 0.54 14.91
C LEU A 236 -29.22 0.63 15.20
N ASN A 237 -29.98 1.32 14.34
CA ASN A 237 -31.42 1.49 14.52
C ASN A 237 -32.23 0.27 14.00
N ASP A 238 -31.83 -0.40 12.92
CA ASP A 238 -32.55 -1.57 12.35
C ASP A 238 -32.23 -2.86 13.11
N ILE A 239 -30.98 -3.11 13.52
CA ILE A 239 -30.61 -4.33 14.26
C ILE A 239 -31.25 -4.34 15.66
N GLN A 240 -31.50 -3.16 16.26
CA GLN A 240 -32.25 -3.06 17.51
C GLN A 240 -33.77 -3.28 17.34
N VAL A 241 -34.34 -3.08 16.15
CA VAL A 241 -35.76 -3.34 15.88
C VAL A 241 -36.05 -4.85 15.70
N HIS A 242 -35.05 -5.65 15.39
CA HIS A 242 -35.16 -7.12 15.26
C HIS A 242 -34.72 -7.91 16.49
N LEU A 243 -34.39 -7.24 17.59
CA LEU A 243 -34.00 -7.86 18.87
C LEU A 243 -34.99 -7.56 20.03
N VAL A 244 -36.24 -7.23 19.72
CA VAL A 244 -37.35 -7.11 20.70
C VAL A 244 -38.37 -8.22 20.51
#